data_AF-A0A1Q3EZV0-F1
#
_entry.id   AF-A0A1Q3EZV0-F1
#
_cell.length_a   1.000
_cell.length_b   1.000
_cell.length_c   1.000
_cell.angle_alpha   90.00
_cell.angle_beta   90.00
_cell.angle_gamma   90.00
#
_symmetry.space_group_name_H-M   'P 1'
#
loop_
_entity.id
_entity.type
_entity.pdbx_description
1 polymer ?
#
loop_
_entity_poly.entity_id
_entity_poly.type
_entity_poly.pdbx_seq_one_letter_code
_entity_poly.pdbx_strand_id
1 'polypeptide(L)'
;KKNMMENCDESGERSLSEPSIVVTIVPEKKGIFLKHSEYEIKSKAYDAEVKRRYKDFVTLHSYLVQKYPYRLIPSLPPKQLMVDSLLEERRRGLQTWLAIISMHPVLGSSPMLVTFLSDKTPDHLFRMRVAFEKQVDEFSRLRTDVDLPLEDQEKLAASRDRLRKVQHSLHRLRKIFDEQAFRLEQQARDMAEVDLILQGLEVREVFGEKTFDEMSSSAQAVSKHSERYVQLQRNAINERIHVLMELLAAHNELCDRVEKGIFAEYQKALSKSLSISKIKMKSVIRGSGPDNVSTLAQREVVQCGEADALGRRCAFALHCVRSESSLAEKYLQSLPAILLAYASEESHFHSKVTDIEYVRSNRWKYFINLSFAADVEDLASVSS
;
A
#
# COMPACT_ATOMS: atom_id res chain seq x y z
N LYS A 1 8.78 7.21 40.36
CA LYS A 1 9.62 8.29 39.78
C LYS A 1 11.01 7.75 39.44
N LYS A 2 11.18 7.19 38.24
CA LYS A 2 12.35 7.41 37.36
C LYS A 2 12.10 6.65 36.05
N ASN A 3 12.30 7.38 34.95
CA ASN A 3 12.04 7.02 33.57
C ASN A 3 12.66 5.67 33.19
N MET A 4 11.85 4.83 32.55
CA MET A 4 12.32 3.70 31.75
C MET A 4 11.44 3.60 30.50
N MET A 5 11.30 4.71 29.80
CA MET A 5 10.63 4.78 28.49
C MET A 5 11.11 6.02 27.71
N GLU A 6 12.43 6.21 27.67
CA GLU A 6 13.11 7.13 26.76
C GLU A 6 14.37 6.42 26.31
N ASN A 7 14.24 5.70 25.19
CA ASN A 7 15.29 5.32 24.26
C ASN A 7 14.57 4.64 23.09
N CYS A 8 13.76 5.43 22.37
CA CYS A 8 13.44 5.13 20.99
C CYS A 8 14.49 5.89 20.17
N ASP A 9 15.46 5.15 19.66
CA ASP A 9 16.52 5.64 18.78
C ASP A 9 15.95 6.56 17.70
N GLU A 10 16.51 7.77 17.68
CA GLU A 10 16.30 8.85 16.72
C GLU A 10 17.07 8.59 15.40
N SER A 11 17.06 7.35 14.91
CA SER A 11 17.82 6.96 13.72
C SER A 11 16.95 6.15 12.76
N GLY A 12 16.35 6.85 11.79
CA GLY A 12 15.69 6.18 10.66
C GLY A 12 14.60 6.99 9.97
N GLU A 13 14.80 8.27 9.67
CA GLU A 13 14.08 8.89 8.55
C GLU A 13 14.59 8.24 7.25
N ARG A 14 14.06 7.05 6.93
CA ARG A 14 14.21 6.45 5.61
C ARG A 14 13.44 7.33 4.63
N SER A 15 14.16 8.18 3.90
CA SER A 15 13.64 8.92 2.75
C SER A 15 12.88 7.97 1.82
N LEU A 16 11.64 8.32 1.50
CA LEU A 16 10.75 7.59 0.59
C LEU A 16 11.13 7.77 -0.90
N SER A 17 12.34 8.28 -1.19
CA SER A 17 12.76 8.70 -2.52
C SER A 17 13.26 7.56 -3.42
N GLU A 18 13.60 6.38 -2.87
CA GLU A 18 14.06 5.24 -3.67
C GLU A 18 13.44 3.94 -3.13
N PRO A 19 12.84 3.08 -3.99
CA PRO A 19 12.26 1.83 -3.52
C PRO A 19 13.39 0.93 -3.00
N SER A 20 13.36 0.61 -1.71
CA SER A 20 14.33 -0.28 -1.08
C SER A 20 14.26 -1.72 -1.62
N ILE A 21 13.20 -2.04 -2.37
CA ILE A 21 12.92 -3.34 -2.95
C ILE A 21 12.44 -3.17 -4.39
N VAL A 22 13.09 -3.87 -5.31
CA VAL A 22 12.71 -3.96 -6.72
C VAL A 22 12.38 -5.40 -7.05
N VAL A 23 11.25 -5.62 -7.72
CA VAL A 23 10.81 -6.95 -8.16
C VAL A 23 10.76 -6.98 -9.69
N THR A 24 11.46 -7.92 -10.32
CA THR A 24 11.49 -8.12 -11.76
C THR A 24 10.97 -9.53 -12.11
N ILE A 25 10.32 -9.68 -13.26
CA ILE A 25 9.93 -11.00 -13.78
C ILE A 25 11.17 -11.63 -14.43
N VAL A 26 11.47 -12.88 -14.08
CA VAL A 26 12.54 -13.64 -14.74
C VAL A 26 12.02 -14.09 -16.11
N PRO A 27 12.64 -13.68 -17.23
CA PRO A 27 12.18 -14.06 -18.56
C PRO A 27 12.36 -15.55 -18.82
N GLU A 28 11.38 -16.17 -19.48
CA GLU A 28 11.48 -17.57 -19.88
C GLU A 28 12.57 -17.71 -20.96
N LYS A 29 13.50 -18.65 -20.77
CA LYS A 29 14.51 -18.95 -21.80
C LYS A 29 13.81 -19.60 -23.00
N LYS A 30 14.09 -19.13 -24.23
CA LYS A 30 13.58 -19.73 -25.47
C LYS A 30 13.76 -21.26 -25.43
N GLY A 31 12.65 -22.01 -25.52
CA GLY A 31 12.64 -23.47 -25.54
C GLY A 31 12.39 -24.17 -24.19
N ILE A 32 12.30 -23.44 -23.07
CA ILE A 32 11.94 -23.99 -21.75
C ILE A 32 10.64 -23.34 -21.30
N PHE A 33 9.51 -24.05 -21.42
CA PHE A 33 8.25 -23.63 -20.80
C PHE A 33 8.39 -23.75 -19.27
N LEU A 34 8.52 -22.62 -18.58
CA LEU A 34 8.44 -22.61 -17.13
C LEU A 34 6.97 -22.75 -16.71
N LYS A 35 6.64 -23.84 -16.01
CA LYS A 35 5.27 -24.08 -15.51
C LYS A 35 4.78 -22.97 -14.55
N HIS A 36 5.70 -22.21 -13.97
CA HIS A 36 5.45 -21.17 -12.98
C HIS A 36 6.38 -19.98 -13.19
N SER A 37 5.84 -18.75 -13.10
CA SER A 37 6.63 -17.52 -13.13
C SER A 37 7.52 -17.39 -11.89
N GLU A 38 8.78 -17.03 -12.12
CA GLU A 38 9.74 -16.65 -11.08
C GLU A 38 9.95 -15.15 -11.06
N TYR A 39 10.17 -14.61 -9.87
CA TYR A 39 10.42 -13.21 -9.59
C TYR A 39 11.80 -13.06 -8.99
N GLU A 40 12.61 -12.18 -9.57
CA GLU A 40 13.88 -11.74 -8.99
C GLU A 40 13.59 -10.54 -8.10
N ILE A 41 14.07 -10.60 -6.86
CA ILE A 41 13.84 -9.59 -5.83
C ILE A 41 15.20 -9.04 -5.43
N LYS A 42 15.40 -7.74 -5.65
CA LYS A 42 16.59 -7.01 -5.23
C LYS A 42 16.24 -6.16 -4.04
N SER A 43 16.91 -6.38 -2.91
CA SER A 43 16.73 -5.60 -1.69
C SER A 43 17.99 -4.79 -1.38
N LYS A 44 17.86 -3.46 -1.42
CA LYS A 44 18.94 -2.53 -1.06
C LYS A 44 19.30 -2.62 0.44
N ALA A 45 18.30 -2.89 1.29
CA ALA A 45 18.50 -2.95 2.74
C ALA A 45 19.32 -4.18 3.18
N TYR A 46 19.26 -5.28 2.43
CA TYR A 46 19.95 -6.53 2.76
C TYR A 46 21.12 -6.83 1.81
N ASP A 47 21.41 -5.94 0.85
CA ASP A 47 22.37 -6.15 -0.24
C ASP A 47 22.23 -7.55 -0.87
N ALA A 48 20.98 -7.94 -1.12
CA ALA A 48 20.63 -9.30 -1.50
C ALA A 48 19.76 -9.33 -2.75
N GLU A 49 20.00 -10.36 -3.55
CA GLU A 49 19.25 -10.69 -4.74
C GLU A 49 18.82 -12.16 -4.65
N VAL A 50 17.52 -12.40 -4.68
CA VAL A 50 16.91 -13.73 -4.49
C VAL A 50 15.83 -13.98 -5.52
N LYS A 51 15.60 -15.26 -5.83
CA LYS A 51 14.51 -15.70 -6.72
C LYS A 51 13.40 -16.36 -5.92
N ARG A 52 12.16 -15.95 -6.18
CA ARG A 52 10.96 -16.43 -5.49
C ARG A 52 9.83 -16.65 -6.47
N ARG A 53 8.97 -17.63 -6.21
CA ARG A 53 7.72 -17.86 -6.94
C ARG A 53 6.56 -17.26 -6.17
N TYR A 54 5.45 -16.97 -6.86
CA TYR A 54 4.23 -16.47 -6.21
C TYR A 54 3.77 -17.32 -5.01
N LYS A 55 3.91 -18.66 -5.08
CA LYS A 55 3.57 -19.56 -3.97
C LYS A 55 4.44 -19.32 -2.72
N ASP A 56 5.67 -18.87 -2.90
CA ASP A 56 6.56 -18.53 -1.79
C ASP A 56 6.06 -17.27 -1.07
N PHE A 57 5.57 -16.26 -1.81
CA PHE A 57 4.90 -15.09 -1.25
C PHE A 57 3.63 -15.47 -0.47
N VAL A 58 2.81 -16.37 -1.02
CA VAL A 58 1.62 -16.88 -0.32
C VAL A 58 2.01 -17.53 1.01
N THR A 59 3.09 -18.31 1.03
CA THR A 59 3.60 -18.96 2.25
C THR A 59 4.04 -17.93 3.28
N LEU A 60 4.84 -16.94 2.86
CA LEU A 60 5.27 -15.85 3.74
C LEU A 60 4.07 -15.07 4.28
N HIS A 61 3.11 -14.70 3.44
CA HIS A 61 1.90 -13.99 3.84
C HIS A 61 1.12 -14.77 4.91
N SER A 62 0.89 -16.07 4.70
CA SER A 62 0.23 -16.92 5.70
C SER A 62 0.97 -16.94 7.04
N TYR A 63 2.30 -17.04 7.01
CA TYR A 63 3.13 -16.99 8.22
C TYR A 63 3.03 -15.64 8.95
N LEU A 64 3.08 -14.53 8.21
CA LEU A 64 2.95 -13.19 8.79
C LEU A 64 1.56 -12.98 9.42
N VAL A 65 0.48 -13.33 8.72
CA VAL A 65 -0.90 -13.20 9.25
C VAL A 65 -1.09 -14.00 10.54
N GLN A 66 -0.53 -15.21 10.60
CA GLN A 66 -0.66 -16.06 11.78
C GLN A 66 0.16 -15.55 12.98
N LYS A 67 1.36 -15.01 12.76
CA LYS A 67 2.26 -14.57 13.84
C LYS A 67 2.03 -13.13 14.29
N TYR A 68 1.39 -12.32 13.44
CA TYR A 68 1.12 -10.90 13.66
C TYR A 68 -0.36 -10.57 13.40
N PRO A 69 -1.31 -11.20 14.13
CA PRO A 69 -2.75 -11.08 13.85
C PRO A 69 -3.29 -9.65 14.00
N TYR A 70 -2.59 -8.81 14.77
CA TYR A 70 -2.98 -7.43 15.08
C TYR A 70 -2.16 -6.37 14.34
N ARG A 71 -1.38 -6.76 13.33
CA ARG A 71 -0.62 -5.85 12.47
C ARG A 71 -1.33 -5.66 11.13
N LEU A 72 -1.10 -4.51 10.49
CA LEU A 72 -1.58 -4.30 9.13
C LEU A 72 -0.73 -5.13 8.17
N ILE A 73 -1.38 -5.93 7.34
CA ILE A 73 -0.74 -6.81 6.36
C ILE A 73 -1.58 -6.68 5.10
N PRO A 74 -1.05 -6.08 4.00
CA PRO A 74 -1.79 -5.96 2.75
C PRO A 74 -2.07 -7.33 2.13
N SER A 75 -3.18 -7.40 1.41
CA SER A 75 -3.55 -8.56 0.62
C SER A 75 -2.56 -8.78 -0.53
N LEU A 76 -2.32 -10.04 -0.89
CA LEU A 76 -1.51 -10.37 -2.07
C LEU A 76 -2.31 -10.12 -3.37
N PRO A 77 -1.65 -9.73 -4.48
CA PRO A 77 -2.31 -9.65 -5.77
C PRO A 77 -2.89 -11.03 -6.15
N PRO A 78 -4.05 -11.08 -6.83
CA PRO A 78 -4.76 -12.33 -7.09
C PRO A 78 -3.96 -13.30 -7.98
N LYS A 79 -4.30 -14.59 -7.89
CA LYS A 79 -3.84 -15.61 -8.83
C LYS A 79 -4.44 -15.36 -10.21
N GLN A 80 -3.73 -14.62 -11.05
CA GLN A 80 -4.12 -14.37 -12.44
C GLN A 80 -3.67 -15.50 -13.39
N LEU A 81 -4.26 -15.53 -14.59
CA LEU A 81 -3.83 -16.42 -15.67
C LEU A 81 -2.49 -15.94 -16.26
N MET A 82 -1.80 -16.82 -16.99
CA MET A 82 -0.49 -16.56 -17.61
C MET A 82 -0.66 -15.75 -18.91
N VAL A 83 -1.15 -14.51 -18.78
CA VAL A 83 -1.16 -13.52 -19.86
C VAL A 83 -0.17 -12.43 -19.47
N ASP A 84 0.68 -12.00 -20.40
CA ASP A 84 1.81 -11.09 -20.12
C ASP A 84 1.38 -9.80 -19.39
N SER A 85 0.24 -9.22 -19.78
CA SER A 85 -0.33 -8.03 -19.12
C SER A 85 -0.70 -8.28 -17.66
N LEU A 86 -1.20 -9.48 -17.34
CA LEU A 86 -1.54 -9.90 -15.98
C LEU A 86 -0.27 -10.24 -15.17
N LEU A 87 0.77 -10.77 -15.81
CA LEU A 87 2.04 -11.06 -15.13
C LEU A 87 2.70 -9.77 -14.62
N GLU A 88 2.68 -8.70 -15.42
CA GLU A 88 3.23 -7.40 -15.04
C GLU A 88 2.39 -6.69 -13.96
N GLU A 89 1.06 -6.81 -14.02
CA GLU A 89 0.18 -6.34 -12.95
C GLU A 89 0.47 -7.07 -11.63
N ARG A 90 0.60 -8.39 -11.65
CA ARG A 90 0.99 -9.15 -10.46
C ARG A 90 2.37 -8.74 -9.95
N ARG A 91 3.37 -8.56 -10.81
CA ARG A 91 4.71 -8.11 -10.41
C ARG A 91 4.65 -6.78 -9.66
N ARG A 92 3.91 -5.80 -10.18
CA ARG A 92 3.67 -4.50 -9.51
C ARG A 92 2.99 -4.67 -8.15
N GLY A 93 1.98 -5.53 -8.07
CA GLY A 93 1.32 -5.86 -6.81
C GLY A 93 2.26 -6.51 -5.79
N LEU A 94 3.12 -7.44 -6.22
CA LEU A 94 4.12 -8.08 -5.35
C LEU A 94 5.19 -7.09 -4.87
N GLN A 95 5.63 -6.17 -5.73
CA GLN A 95 6.55 -5.10 -5.34
C GLN A 95 5.92 -4.19 -4.30
N THR A 96 4.68 -3.74 -4.54
CA THR A 96 3.92 -2.90 -3.60
C THR A 96 3.74 -3.60 -2.25
N TRP A 97 3.34 -4.87 -2.28
CA TRP A 97 3.18 -5.70 -1.09
C TRP A 97 4.48 -5.80 -0.29
N LEU A 98 5.61 -6.13 -0.94
CA LEU A 98 6.91 -6.20 -0.27
C LEU A 98 7.37 -4.85 0.28
N ALA A 99 7.15 -3.76 -0.47
CA ALA A 99 7.52 -2.42 -0.03
C ALA A 99 6.81 -2.06 1.28
N ILE A 100 5.49 -2.29 1.37
CA ILE A 100 4.71 -2.02 2.58
C ILE A 100 5.21 -2.88 3.75
N ILE A 101 5.35 -4.19 3.55
CA ILE A 101 5.76 -5.13 4.60
C ILE A 101 7.18 -4.81 5.11
N SER A 102 8.08 -4.43 4.22
CA SER A 102 9.49 -4.20 4.56
C SER A 102 9.73 -2.83 5.22
N MET A 103 8.84 -1.87 4.98
CA MET A 103 8.88 -0.57 5.63
C MET A 103 8.15 -0.57 6.99
N HIS A 104 7.29 -1.55 7.24
CA HIS A 104 6.60 -1.69 8.52
C HIS A 104 7.60 -1.91 9.67
N PRO A 105 7.54 -1.15 10.78
CA PRO A 105 8.53 -1.23 11.88
C PRO A 105 8.69 -2.63 12.49
N VAL A 106 7.56 -3.32 12.72
CA VAL A 106 7.54 -4.70 13.26
C VAL A 106 7.81 -5.76 12.18
N LEU A 107 7.07 -5.74 11.06
CA LEU A 107 7.16 -6.79 10.04
C LEU A 107 8.47 -6.75 9.24
N GLY A 108 9.03 -5.56 9.02
CA GLY A 108 10.28 -5.34 8.27
C GLY A 108 11.48 -6.03 8.90
N SER A 109 11.46 -6.23 10.21
CA SER A 109 12.50 -6.91 11.00
C SER A 109 12.16 -8.37 11.31
N SER A 110 11.06 -8.89 10.75
CA SER A 110 10.61 -10.26 11.00
C SER A 110 11.62 -11.28 10.46
N PRO A 111 12.04 -12.30 11.24
CA PRO A 111 12.97 -13.32 10.78
C PRO A 111 12.50 -14.05 9.51
N MET A 112 11.17 -14.19 9.34
CA MET A 112 10.58 -14.80 8.16
C MET A 112 10.79 -13.95 6.90
N LEU A 113 10.60 -12.63 7.01
CA LEU A 113 10.83 -11.70 5.90
C LEU A 113 12.32 -11.58 5.57
N VAL A 114 13.18 -11.48 6.59
CA VAL A 114 14.63 -11.43 6.42
C VAL A 114 15.11 -12.67 5.66
N THR A 115 14.66 -13.87 6.07
CA THR A 115 14.98 -15.12 5.36
C THR A 115 14.46 -15.09 3.92
N PHE A 116 13.22 -14.64 3.72
CA PHE A 116 12.62 -14.53 2.39
C PHE A 116 13.41 -13.60 1.46
N LEU A 117 13.96 -12.50 1.96
CA LEU A 117 14.67 -11.50 1.16
C LEU A 117 16.17 -11.77 0.98
N SER A 118 16.80 -12.54 1.88
CA SER A 118 18.27 -12.71 1.90
C SER A 118 18.75 -14.13 1.59
N ASP A 119 17.92 -15.15 1.80
CA ASP A 119 18.36 -16.54 1.66
C ASP A 119 18.44 -16.98 0.18
N LYS A 120 19.66 -17.15 -0.33
CA LYS A 120 19.90 -17.56 -1.72
C LYS A 120 19.81 -19.08 -1.92
N THR A 121 19.61 -19.85 -0.87
CA THR A 121 19.60 -21.33 -0.94
C THR A 121 18.25 -21.86 -1.46
N PRO A 122 18.23 -23.04 -2.11
CA PRO A 122 16.98 -23.66 -2.56
C PRO A 122 16.06 -24.12 -1.41
N ASP A 123 16.59 -24.26 -0.20
CA ASP A 123 15.88 -24.67 1.01
C ASP A 123 15.30 -23.48 1.80
N HIS A 124 15.20 -22.30 1.19
CA HIS A 124 14.71 -21.07 1.85
C HIS A 124 13.34 -21.26 2.51
N LEU A 125 12.45 -22.07 1.92
CA LEU A 125 11.13 -22.36 2.50
C LEU A 125 11.24 -23.14 3.82
N PHE A 126 12.18 -24.07 3.93
CA PHE A 126 12.41 -24.82 5.16
C PHE A 126 12.96 -23.89 6.24
N ARG A 127 13.97 -23.07 5.90
CA ARG A 127 14.56 -22.09 6.83
C ARG A 127 13.54 -21.05 7.29
N MET A 128 12.68 -20.58 6.38
CA MET A 128 11.59 -19.67 6.70
C MET A 128 10.54 -20.33 7.60
N ARG A 129 10.24 -21.62 7.41
CA ARG A 129 9.38 -22.40 8.33
C ARG A 129 9.99 -22.51 9.72
N VAL A 130 11.29 -22.83 9.82
CA VAL A 130 12.00 -22.87 11.10
C VAL A 130 11.95 -21.51 11.81
N ALA A 131 12.12 -20.41 11.06
CA ALA A 131 11.98 -19.06 11.60
C ALA A 131 10.55 -18.79 12.10
N PHE A 132 9.54 -19.24 11.36
CA PHE A 132 8.13 -19.16 11.75
C PHE A 132 7.82 -19.97 13.02
N GLU A 133 8.30 -21.21 13.13
CA GLU A 133 8.05 -22.09 14.28
C GLU A 133 8.67 -21.54 15.57
N LYS A 134 9.87 -20.95 15.47
CA LYS A 134 10.54 -20.30 16.61
C LYS A 134 9.87 -19.01 17.07
N GLN A 135 9.15 -18.33 16.18
CA GLN A 135 8.52 -17.06 16.50
C GLN A 135 7.26 -17.29 17.35
N VAL A 136 7.19 -16.68 18.54
CA VAL A 136 5.99 -16.68 19.38
C VAL A 136 5.11 -15.47 19.02
N ASP A 137 3.79 -15.56 19.16
CA ASP A 137 2.88 -14.40 19.01
C ASP A 137 3.32 -13.22 19.90
N GLU A 138 3.18 -11.98 19.41
CA GLU A 138 3.56 -10.76 20.13
C GLU A 138 2.87 -10.65 21.49
N PHE A 139 1.57 -10.95 21.54
CA PHE A 139 0.82 -10.90 22.80
C PHE A 139 1.35 -11.91 23.82
N SER A 140 1.71 -13.11 23.36
CA SER A 140 2.23 -14.17 24.23
C SER A 140 3.62 -13.87 24.79
N ARG A 141 4.35 -12.91 24.20
CA ARG A 141 5.63 -12.41 24.72
C ARG A 141 5.46 -11.28 25.75
N LEU A 142 4.26 -10.73 25.88
CA LEU A 142 3.97 -9.65 26.83
C LEU A 142 3.97 -10.21 28.25
N ARG A 143 4.73 -9.58 29.16
CA ARG A 143 4.77 -9.99 30.56
C ARG A 143 3.41 -9.75 31.23
N THR A 144 3.06 -10.61 32.18
CA THR A 144 1.74 -10.58 32.82
C THR A 144 1.52 -9.39 33.75
N ASP A 145 2.58 -8.67 34.13
CA ASP A 145 2.56 -7.47 34.96
C ASP A 145 2.46 -6.16 34.15
N VAL A 146 2.53 -6.23 32.82
CA VAL A 146 2.42 -5.03 31.98
C VAL A 146 0.97 -4.57 31.90
N ASP A 147 0.72 -3.37 32.42
CA ASP A 147 -0.53 -2.64 32.24
C ASP A 147 -0.65 -2.15 30.80
N LEU A 148 -1.74 -2.55 30.15
CA LEU A 148 -2.07 -2.11 28.80
C LEU A 148 -2.92 -0.84 28.87
N PRO A 149 -2.64 0.17 28.04
CA PRO A 149 -3.42 1.40 28.04
C PRO A 149 -4.87 1.10 27.67
N LEU A 150 -5.79 1.76 28.37
CA LEU A 150 -7.20 1.78 27.99
C LEU A 150 -7.35 2.64 26.74
N GLU A 151 -7.74 2.00 25.66
CA GLU A 151 -7.95 2.68 24.38
C GLU A 151 -9.40 3.15 24.24
N ASP A 152 -9.56 4.40 23.82
CA ASP A 152 -10.87 5.01 23.57
C ASP A 152 -11.44 4.51 22.24
N GLN A 153 -12.45 3.64 22.33
CA GLN A 153 -13.04 2.97 21.17
C GLN A 153 -13.75 3.95 20.23
N GLU A 154 -14.34 5.02 20.75
CA GLU A 154 -14.99 6.04 19.91
C GLU A 154 -13.95 6.80 19.10
N LYS A 155 -12.81 7.14 19.72
CA LYS A 155 -11.68 7.76 19.00
C LYS A 155 -11.09 6.84 17.95
N LEU A 156 -10.94 5.54 18.25
CA LEU A 156 -10.45 4.56 17.27
C LEU A 156 -11.42 4.41 16.09
N ALA A 157 -12.72 4.31 16.35
CA ALA A 157 -13.75 4.27 15.31
C ALA A 157 -13.72 5.53 14.44
N ALA A 158 -13.64 6.71 15.05
CA ALA A 158 -13.52 7.98 14.33
C ALA A 158 -12.24 8.04 13.49
N SER A 159 -11.11 7.53 14.01
CA SER A 159 -9.84 7.45 13.26
C SER A 159 -9.95 6.55 12.04
N ARG A 160 -10.54 5.36 12.20
CA ARG A 160 -10.82 4.44 11.11
C ARG A 160 -11.68 5.09 10.03
N ASP A 161 -12.75 5.77 10.42
CA ASP A 161 -13.64 6.42 9.46
C ASP A 161 -12.98 7.57 8.70
N ARG A 162 -12.08 8.32 9.36
CA ARG A 162 -11.24 9.32 8.67
C ARG A 162 -10.33 8.65 7.63
N LEU A 163 -9.61 7.60 8.00
CA LEU A 163 -8.70 6.88 7.11
C LEU A 163 -9.44 6.22 5.93
N ARG A 164 -10.65 5.68 6.16
CA ARG A 164 -11.55 5.22 5.08
C ARG A 164 -11.88 6.32 4.11
N LYS A 165 -12.30 7.51 4.59
CA LYS A 165 -12.62 8.64 3.72
C LYS A 165 -11.40 9.08 2.89
N VAL A 166 -10.21 9.12 3.49
CA VAL A 166 -8.96 9.40 2.77
C VAL A 166 -8.70 8.36 1.68
N GLN A 167 -8.89 7.06 1.98
CA GLN A 167 -8.73 6.00 0.99
C GLN A 167 -9.64 6.22 -0.22
N HIS A 168 -10.93 6.53 0.00
CA HIS A 168 -11.87 6.82 -1.08
C HIS A 168 -11.42 8.03 -1.93
N SER A 169 -10.92 9.08 -1.29
CA SER A 169 -10.35 10.23 -1.99
C SER A 169 -9.11 9.86 -2.81
N LEU A 170 -8.22 9.00 -2.29
CA LEU A 170 -7.06 8.50 -3.03
C LEU A 170 -7.45 7.64 -4.24
N HIS A 171 -8.49 6.79 -4.12
CA HIS A 171 -9.03 6.06 -5.27
C HIS A 171 -9.54 7.00 -6.36
N ARG A 172 -10.28 8.06 -5.98
CA ARG A 172 -10.79 9.05 -6.93
C ARG A 172 -9.65 9.82 -7.60
N LEU A 173 -8.66 10.24 -6.82
CA LEU A 173 -7.47 10.93 -7.31
C LEU A 173 -6.69 10.04 -8.29
N ARG A 174 -6.46 8.77 -7.93
CA ARG A 174 -5.78 7.79 -8.77
C ARG A 174 -6.51 7.56 -10.09
N LYS A 175 -7.84 7.45 -10.05
CA LYS A 175 -8.67 7.33 -11.25
C LYS A 175 -8.45 8.50 -12.21
N ILE A 176 -8.41 9.73 -11.70
CA ILE A 176 -8.16 10.93 -12.52
C ILE A 176 -6.77 10.86 -13.17
N PHE A 177 -5.74 10.49 -12.41
CA PHE A 177 -4.38 10.36 -12.96
C PHE A 177 -4.25 9.24 -14.01
N ASP A 178 -4.88 8.09 -13.78
CA ASP A 178 -4.91 7.00 -14.77
C ASP A 178 -5.62 7.44 -16.05
N GLU A 179 -6.75 8.15 -15.94
CA GLU A 179 -7.47 8.70 -17.09
C GLU A 179 -6.67 9.78 -17.84
N GLN A 180 -5.94 10.64 -17.13
CA GLN A 180 -5.03 11.62 -17.75
C GLN A 180 -3.89 10.93 -18.50
N ALA A 181 -3.23 9.95 -17.87
CA ALA A 181 -2.16 9.18 -18.49
C ALA A 181 -2.67 8.44 -19.74
N PHE A 182 -3.87 7.86 -19.68
CA PHE A 182 -4.50 7.20 -20.81
C PHE A 182 -4.78 8.15 -21.97
N ARG A 183 -5.34 9.34 -21.69
CA ARG A 183 -5.59 10.36 -22.73
C ARG A 183 -4.30 10.82 -23.40
N LEU A 184 -3.25 11.04 -22.62
CA LEU A 184 -1.96 11.46 -23.17
C LEU A 184 -1.30 10.36 -24.00
N GLU A 185 -1.44 9.10 -23.59
CA GLU A 185 -0.96 7.96 -24.40
C GLU A 185 -1.71 7.88 -25.74
N GLN A 186 -3.02 8.10 -25.75
CA GLN A 186 -3.79 8.16 -26.99
C GLN A 186 -3.34 9.33 -27.86
N GLN A 187 -3.14 10.52 -27.28
CA GLN A 187 -2.64 11.69 -28.00
C GLN A 187 -1.26 11.42 -28.62
N ALA A 188 -0.38 10.70 -27.92
CA ALA A 188 0.92 10.32 -28.46
C ALA A 188 0.81 9.41 -29.69
N ARG A 189 -0.14 8.46 -29.68
CA ARG A 189 -0.42 7.59 -30.83
C ARG A 189 -1.00 8.37 -32.00
N ASP A 190 -1.94 9.27 -31.73
CA ASP A 190 -2.55 10.12 -32.76
C ASP A 190 -1.47 11.01 -33.44
N MET A 191 -0.53 11.56 -32.66
CA MET A 191 0.59 12.33 -33.21
C MET A 191 1.57 11.48 -34.04
N ALA A 192 1.80 10.22 -33.67
CA ALA A 192 2.59 9.29 -34.47
C ALA A 192 1.90 8.93 -35.79
N GLU A 193 0.57 8.83 -35.80
CA GLU A 193 -0.21 8.62 -37.01
C GLU A 193 -0.17 9.85 -37.94
N VAL A 194 -0.24 11.07 -37.38
CA VAL A 194 -0.05 12.30 -38.16
C VAL A 194 1.31 12.32 -38.84
N ASP A 195 2.38 11.95 -38.12
CA ASP A 195 3.72 11.82 -38.70
C ASP A 195 3.73 10.83 -39.88
N LEU A 196 3.15 9.65 -39.69
CA LEU A 196 3.06 8.62 -40.73
C LEU A 196 2.32 9.12 -41.99
N ILE A 197 1.19 9.82 -41.83
CA ILE A 197 0.41 10.37 -42.94
C ILE A 197 1.22 11.44 -43.69
N LEU A 198 1.86 12.38 -42.97
CA LEU A 198 2.64 13.46 -43.58
C LEU A 198 3.87 12.94 -44.33
N GLN A 199 4.46 11.84 -43.86
CA GLN A 199 5.55 11.15 -44.55
C GLN A 199 5.09 10.21 -45.67
N GLY A 200 3.78 9.95 -45.78
CA GLY A 200 3.20 9.08 -46.78
C GLY A 200 3.43 9.58 -48.21
N LEU A 201 3.72 8.66 -49.13
CA LEU A 201 4.00 8.97 -50.54
C LEU A 201 2.86 9.76 -51.18
N GLU A 202 1.60 9.38 -50.91
CA GLU A 202 0.41 10.04 -51.46
C GLU A 202 0.36 11.55 -51.15
N VAL A 203 0.77 11.95 -49.94
CA VAL A 203 0.79 13.35 -49.52
C VAL A 203 2.02 14.07 -50.10
N ARG A 204 3.19 13.43 -50.06
CA ARG A 204 4.45 14.02 -50.54
C ARG A 204 4.46 14.23 -52.06
N GLU A 205 3.83 13.35 -52.83
CA GLU A 205 3.70 13.50 -54.29
C GLU A 205 2.87 14.73 -54.68
N VAL A 206 1.82 15.05 -53.91
CA VAL A 206 0.92 16.17 -54.20
C VAL A 206 1.51 17.51 -53.75
N PHE A 207 2.05 17.56 -52.54
CA PHE A 207 2.47 18.82 -51.90
C PHE A 207 3.97 19.09 -51.97
N GLY A 208 4.76 18.15 -52.48
CA GLY A 208 6.22 18.22 -52.57
C GLY A 208 6.92 17.53 -51.40
N GLU A 209 8.08 16.91 -51.68
CA GLU A 209 8.73 16.00 -50.73
C GLU A 209 9.02 16.65 -49.38
N LYS A 210 9.46 17.90 -49.33
CA LYS A 210 9.96 18.52 -48.07
C LYS A 210 8.94 19.38 -47.34
N THR A 211 7.73 19.51 -47.89
CA THR A 211 6.76 20.52 -47.45
C THR A 211 6.32 20.33 -45.99
N PHE A 212 6.28 19.08 -45.51
CA PHE A 212 5.82 18.75 -44.15
C PHE A 212 6.92 18.24 -43.23
N ASP A 213 8.20 18.27 -43.63
CA ASP A 213 9.30 17.67 -42.85
C ASP A 213 9.42 18.26 -41.43
N GLU A 214 9.22 19.58 -41.27
CA GLU A 214 9.24 20.25 -39.96
C GLU A 214 8.05 19.85 -39.07
N MET A 215 6.87 19.71 -39.66
CA MET A 215 5.64 19.33 -38.96
C MET A 215 5.70 17.86 -38.53
N SER A 216 6.16 16.98 -39.41
CA SER A 216 6.43 15.56 -39.16
C SER A 216 7.45 15.39 -38.02
N SER A 217 8.60 16.07 -38.11
CA SER A 217 9.63 16.04 -37.06
C SER A 217 9.09 16.50 -35.70
N SER A 218 8.22 17.51 -35.71
CA SER A 218 7.59 18.03 -34.49
C SER A 218 6.52 17.09 -33.93
N ALA A 219 5.73 16.45 -34.79
CA ALA A 219 4.75 15.44 -34.40
C ALA A 219 5.43 14.24 -33.73
N GLN A 220 6.52 13.75 -34.31
CA GLN A 220 7.35 12.69 -33.74
C GLN A 220 7.94 13.10 -32.38
N ALA A 221 8.45 14.34 -32.27
CA ALA A 221 8.98 14.86 -31.01
C ALA A 221 7.91 14.92 -29.91
N VAL A 222 6.72 15.46 -30.20
CA VAL A 222 5.58 15.52 -29.27
C VAL A 222 5.17 14.12 -28.82
N SER A 223 5.04 13.18 -29.77
CA SER A 223 4.69 11.78 -29.47
C SER A 223 5.69 11.16 -28.48
N LYS A 224 6.99 11.23 -28.78
CA LYS A 224 8.05 10.68 -27.93
C LYS A 224 8.13 11.33 -26.55
N HIS A 225 7.96 12.65 -26.47
CA HIS A 225 7.93 13.36 -25.18
C HIS A 225 6.71 12.95 -24.35
N SER A 226 5.55 12.77 -24.99
CA SER A 226 4.31 12.35 -24.35
C SER A 226 4.43 10.93 -23.79
N GLU A 227 4.94 9.97 -24.57
CA GLU A 227 5.18 8.60 -24.12
C GLU A 227 6.10 8.54 -22.89
N ARG A 228 7.20 9.30 -22.94
CA ARG A 228 8.15 9.38 -21.83
C ARG A 228 7.50 9.97 -20.57
N TYR A 229 6.71 11.03 -20.71
CA TYR A 229 6.02 11.65 -19.58
C TYR A 229 4.97 10.70 -18.97
N VAL A 230 4.18 9.99 -19.80
CA VAL A 230 3.24 8.96 -19.31
C VAL A 230 3.96 7.92 -18.45
N GLN A 231 5.13 7.43 -18.90
CA GLN A 231 5.89 6.43 -18.15
C GLN A 231 6.45 6.99 -16.83
N LEU A 232 6.97 8.22 -16.85
CA LEU A 232 7.45 8.90 -15.64
C LEU A 232 6.31 9.15 -14.65
N GLN A 233 5.16 9.64 -15.13
CA GLN A 233 3.98 9.89 -14.32
C GLN A 233 3.48 8.60 -13.66
N ARG A 234 3.41 7.50 -14.42
CA ARG A 234 3.01 6.18 -13.90
C ARG A 234 3.92 5.72 -12.76
N ASN A 235 5.23 5.89 -12.91
CA ASN A 235 6.21 5.44 -11.91
C ASN A 235 6.29 6.38 -10.70
N ALA A 236 6.37 7.70 -10.94
CA ALA A 236 6.65 8.69 -9.91
C ALA A 236 5.44 9.05 -9.04
N ILE A 237 4.22 8.72 -9.49
CA ILE A 237 2.98 9.16 -8.84
C ILE A 237 2.05 7.98 -8.61
N ASN A 238 1.65 7.32 -9.70
CA ASN A 238 0.62 6.28 -9.62
C ASN A 238 1.06 5.14 -8.70
N GLU A 239 2.28 4.62 -8.85
CA GLU A 239 2.80 3.57 -7.94
C GLU A 239 2.85 4.03 -6.48
N ARG A 240 3.27 5.27 -6.20
CA ARG A 240 3.33 5.80 -4.82
C ARG A 240 1.96 6.02 -4.21
N ILE A 241 0.99 6.52 -4.97
CA ILE A 241 -0.41 6.63 -4.52
C ILE A 241 -0.99 5.22 -4.27
N HIS A 242 -0.66 4.26 -5.12
CA HIS A 242 -1.13 2.87 -4.96
C HIS A 242 -0.62 2.25 -3.65
N VAL A 243 0.65 2.48 -3.28
CA VAL A 243 1.19 2.05 -1.98
C VAL A 243 0.34 2.59 -0.82
N LEU A 244 -0.02 3.89 -0.86
CA LEU A 244 -0.88 4.49 0.17
C LEU A 244 -2.28 3.86 0.20
N MET A 245 -2.85 3.56 -0.97
CA MET A 245 -4.15 2.91 -1.08
C MET A 245 -4.15 1.51 -0.49
N GLU A 246 -3.15 0.69 -0.81
CA GLU A 246 -2.98 -0.68 -0.29
C GLU A 246 -2.70 -0.68 1.22
N LEU A 247 -1.94 0.30 1.72
CA LEU A 247 -1.71 0.48 3.15
C LEU A 247 -3.03 0.77 3.90
N LEU A 248 -3.86 1.68 3.38
CA LEU A 248 -5.16 2.00 3.98
C LEU A 248 -6.15 0.83 3.86
N ALA A 249 -6.10 0.05 2.78
CA ALA A 249 -6.87 -1.18 2.66
C ALA A 249 -6.47 -2.18 3.75
N ALA A 250 -5.17 -2.40 3.94
CA ALA A 250 -4.64 -3.28 4.99
C ALA A 250 -5.02 -2.82 6.40
N HIS A 251 -5.03 -1.51 6.65
CA HIS A 251 -5.49 -0.92 7.91
C HIS A 251 -6.99 -1.19 8.16
N ASN A 252 -7.82 -1.03 7.12
CA ASN A 252 -9.24 -1.32 7.21
C ASN A 252 -9.51 -2.80 7.49
N GLU A 253 -8.82 -3.70 6.80
CA GLU A 253 -8.91 -5.13 7.07
C GLU A 253 -8.48 -5.47 8.49
N LEU A 254 -7.40 -4.86 9.00
CA LEU A 254 -6.97 -5.05 10.39
C LEU A 254 -8.07 -4.63 11.37
N CYS A 255 -8.65 -3.44 11.20
CA CYS A 255 -9.71 -2.95 12.07
C CYS A 255 -10.90 -3.92 12.09
N ASP A 256 -11.31 -4.40 10.91
CA ASP A 256 -12.38 -5.37 10.77
C ASP A 256 -12.05 -6.72 11.43
N ARG A 257 -10.81 -7.21 11.31
CA ARG A 257 -10.35 -8.44 11.98
C ARG A 257 -10.40 -8.31 13.49
N VAL A 258 -9.99 -7.18 14.05
CA VAL A 258 -9.99 -6.95 15.50
C VAL A 258 -11.42 -6.82 16.03
N GLU A 259 -12.27 -6.05 15.34
CA GLU A 259 -13.67 -5.84 15.72
C GLU A 259 -14.48 -7.15 15.69
N LYS A 260 -14.40 -7.90 14.58
CA LYS A 260 -15.16 -9.14 14.38
C LYS A 260 -14.57 -10.34 15.12
N GLY A 261 -13.28 -10.28 15.47
CA GLY A 261 -12.56 -11.33 16.18
C GLY A 261 -12.53 -11.09 17.69
N ILE A 262 -11.35 -10.74 18.21
CA ILE A 262 -11.06 -10.69 19.65
C ILE A 262 -11.99 -9.73 20.41
N PHE A 263 -12.40 -8.62 19.79
CA PHE A 263 -13.27 -7.65 20.44
C PHE A 263 -14.68 -8.22 20.66
N ALA A 264 -15.28 -8.82 19.62
CA ALA A 264 -16.57 -9.49 19.71
C ALA A 264 -16.54 -10.69 20.69
N GLU A 265 -15.46 -11.47 20.70
CA GLU A 265 -15.25 -12.56 21.65
C GLU A 265 -15.21 -12.06 23.10
N TYR A 266 -14.45 -10.99 23.36
CA TYR A 266 -14.38 -10.36 24.67
C TYR A 266 -15.75 -9.83 25.13
N GLN A 267 -16.48 -9.12 24.27
CA GLN A 267 -17.84 -8.62 24.61
C GLN A 267 -18.80 -9.77 24.95
N LYS A 268 -18.71 -10.88 24.23
CA LYS A 268 -19.52 -12.08 24.50
C LYS A 268 -19.16 -12.72 25.84
N ALA A 269 -17.87 -12.84 26.15
CA ALA A 269 -17.41 -13.38 27.43
C ALA A 269 -17.83 -12.49 28.61
N LEU A 270 -17.68 -11.18 28.47
CA LEU A 270 -18.10 -10.20 29.48
C LEU A 270 -19.61 -10.28 29.73
N SER A 271 -20.42 -10.34 28.67
CA SER A 271 -21.88 -10.46 28.78
C SER A 271 -22.30 -11.75 29.49
N LYS A 272 -21.63 -12.87 29.21
CA LYS A 272 -21.85 -14.15 29.89
C LYS A 272 -21.51 -14.07 31.38
N SER A 273 -20.36 -13.49 31.72
CA SER A 273 -19.94 -13.31 33.12
C SER A 273 -20.97 -12.49 33.91
N LEU A 274 -21.40 -11.34 33.36
CA LEU A 274 -22.44 -10.51 33.95
C LEU A 274 -23.78 -11.26 34.09
N SER A 275 -24.13 -12.12 33.13
CA SER A 275 -25.36 -12.92 33.20
C SER A 275 -25.33 -13.92 34.35
N ILE A 276 -24.19 -14.58 34.57
CA ILE A 276 -24.01 -15.57 35.65
C ILE A 276 -24.05 -14.87 37.01
N SER A 277 -23.37 -13.72 37.13
CA SER A 277 -23.41 -12.91 38.35
C SER A 277 -24.84 -12.50 38.71
N LYS A 278 -25.64 -12.06 37.72
CA LYS A 278 -27.07 -11.75 37.90
C LYS A 278 -27.90 -12.97 38.33
N ILE A 279 -27.68 -14.14 37.73
CA ILE A 279 -28.40 -15.38 38.08
C ILE A 279 -28.05 -15.79 39.52
N LYS A 280 -26.77 -15.75 39.88
CA LYS A 280 -26.29 -16.04 41.24
C LYS A 280 -26.95 -15.13 42.26
N MET A 281 -26.93 -13.81 42.05
CA MET A 281 -27.58 -12.84 42.96
C MET A 281 -29.08 -13.15 43.12
N LYS A 282 -29.79 -13.41 42.02
CA LYS A 282 -31.22 -13.80 42.08
C LYS A 282 -31.44 -15.11 42.84
N SER A 283 -30.55 -16.08 42.69
CA SER A 283 -30.64 -17.37 43.37
C SER A 283 -30.45 -17.24 44.88
N VAL A 284 -29.51 -16.38 45.31
CA VAL A 284 -29.30 -16.03 46.73
C VAL A 284 -30.53 -15.33 47.30
N ILE A 285 -31.08 -14.33 46.61
CA ILE A 285 -32.27 -13.59 47.06
C ILE A 285 -33.50 -14.52 47.18
N ARG A 286 -33.64 -15.50 46.29
CA ARG A 286 -34.75 -16.48 46.32
C ARG A 286 -34.58 -17.59 47.36
N GLY A 287 -33.51 -17.60 48.15
CA GLY A 287 -33.25 -18.65 49.14
C GLY A 287 -33.00 -20.02 48.51
N SER A 288 -32.38 -20.07 47.33
CA SER A 288 -32.00 -21.35 46.70
C SER A 288 -30.97 -22.10 47.56
N GLY A 289 -30.98 -23.44 47.52
CA GLY A 289 -30.08 -24.26 48.33
C GLY A 289 -28.58 -23.92 48.16
N PRO A 290 -27.76 -24.10 49.21
CA PRO A 290 -26.35 -23.69 49.23
C PRO A 290 -25.51 -24.37 48.15
N ASP A 291 -25.87 -25.59 47.74
CA ASP A 291 -25.18 -26.33 46.68
C ASP A 291 -25.38 -25.70 45.29
N ASN A 292 -26.54 -25.11 45.03
CA ASN A 292 -26.81 -24.41 43.78
C ASN A 292 -26.04 -23.08 43.72
N VAL A 293 -25.97 -22.35 44.83
CA VAL A 293 -25.24 -21.07 44.93
C VAL A 293 -23.74 -21.29 44.80
N SER A 294 -23.19 -22.33 45.42
CA SER A 294 -21.76 -22.67 45.34
C SER A 294 -21.35 -23.11 43.92
N THR A 295 -22.18 -23.92 43.25
CA THR A 295 -21.96 -24.29 41.84
C THR A 295 -21.95 -23.07 40.92
N LEU A 296 -22.88 -22.12 41.13
CA LEU A 296 -22.91 -20.86 40.37
C LEU A 296 -21.69 -19.97 40.65
N ALA A 297 -21.20 -19.94 41.88
CA ALA A 297 -19.99 -19.20 42.26
C ALA A 297 -18.74 -19.77 41.58
N GLN A 298 -18.57 -21.09 41.56
CA GLN A 298 -17.45 -21.73 40.83
C GLN A 298 -17.50 -21.41 39.34
N ARG A 299 -18.70 -21.48 38.74
CA ARG A 299 -18.89 -21.14 37.32
C ARG A 299 -18.58 -19.68 37.01
N GLU A 300 -18.93 -18.77 37.91
CA GLU A 300 -18.62 -17.34 37.79
C GLU A 300 -17.11 -17.08 37.81
N VAL A 301 -16.37 -17.70 38.74
CA VAL A 301 -14.91 -17.55 38.83
C VAL A 301 -14.23 -17.97 37.53
N VAL A 302 -14.60 -19.13 36.97
CA VAL A 302 -14.05 -19.62 35.70
C VAL A 302 -14.37 -18.65 34.55
N GLN A 303 -15.60 -18.14 34.48
CA GLN A 303 -16.02 -17.24 33.41
C GLN A 303 -15.43 -15.83 33.54
N CYS A 304 -15.19 -15.33 34.76
CA CYS A 304 -14.44 -14.10 34.97
C CYS A 304 -12.98 -14.27 34.51
N GLY A 305 -12.32 -15.37 34.85
CA GLY A 305 -10.94 -15.60 34.41
C GLY A 305 -10.79 -15.67 32.88
N GLU A 306 -11.75 -16.30 32.19
CA GLU A 306 -11.81 -16.31 30.71
C GLU A 306 -12.02 -14.89 30.14
N ALA A 307 -12.93 -14.12 30.71
CA ALA A 307 -13.20 -12.74 30.30
C ALA A 307 -12.00 -11.82 30.54
N ASP A 308 -11.26 -12.00 31.63
CA ASP A 308 -10.05 -11.23 31.95
C ASP A 308 -8.91 -11.54 30.96
N ALA A 309 -8.70 -12.82 30.64
CA ALA A 309 -7.71 -13.22 29.64
C ALA A 309 -8.02 -12.65 28.25
N LEU A 310 -9.29 -12.73 27.82
CA LEU A 310 -9.75 -12.13 26.56
C LEU A 310 -9.67 -10.60 26.61
N GLY A 311 -10.02 -9.97 27.74
CA GLY A 311 -9.98 -8.53 27.93
C GLY A 311 -8.57 -7.98 27.79
N ARG A 312 -7.58 -8.67 28.35
CA ARG A 312 -6.18 -8.30 28.19
C ARG A 312 -5.72 -8.40 26.73
N ARG A 313 -6.08 -9.49 26.04
CA ARG A 313 -5.74 -9.69 24.63
C ARG A 313 -6.42 -8.67 23.73
N CYS A 314 -7.67 -8.32 24.06
CA CYS A 314 -8.43 -7.27 23.40
C CYS A 314 -7.78 -5.89 23.60
N ALA A 315 -7.37 -5.54 24.81
CA ALA A 315 -6.65 -4.29 25.09
C ALA A 315 -5.35 -4.18 24.27
N PHE A 316 -4.58 -5.28 24.18
CA PHE A 316 -3.39 -5.34 23.34
C PHE A 316 -3.72 -5.12 21.85
N ALA A 317 -4.76 -5.79 21.35
CA ALA A 317 -5.20 -5.64 19.97
C ALA A 317 -5.64 -4.21 19.64
N LEU A 318 -6.39 -3.56 20.53
CA LEU A 318 -6.80 -2.15 20.36
C LEU A 318 -5.60 -1.20 20.39
N HIS A 319 -4.61 -1.47 21.24
CA HIS A 319 -3.36 -0.72 21.26
C HIS A 319 -2.60 -0.84 19.94
N CYS A 320 -2.53 -2.06 19.39
CA CYS A 320 -1.98 -2.28 18.06
C CYS A 320 -2.76 -1.50 17.00
N VAL A 321 -4.11 -1.54 16.99
CA VAL A 321 -4.92 -0.75 16.06
C VAL A 321 -4.62 0.76 16.15
N ARG A 322 -4.44 1.31 17.35
CA ARG A 322 -4.01 2.71 17.52
C ARG A 322 -2.65 2.96 16.88
N SER A 323 -1.67 2.12 17.19
CA SER A 323 -0.32 2.21 16.64
C SER A 323 -0.30 2.11 15.11
N GLU A 324 -1.07 1.17 14.55
CA GLU A 324 -1.19 0.98 13.10
C GLU A 324 -1.93 2.13 12.42
N SER A 325 -2.91 2.75 13.11
CA SER A 325 -3.58 3.97 12.61
C SER A 325 -2.60 5.14 12.53
N SER A 326 -1.80 5.35 13.58
CA SER A 326 -0.77 6.39 13.59
C SER A 326 0.31 6.13 12.53
N LEU A 327 0.67 4.86 12.32
CA LEU A 327 1.58 4.48 11.26
C LEU A 327 1.02 4.85 9.88
N ALA A 328 -0.25 4.52 9.60
CA ALA A 328 -0.92 4.88 8.35
C ALA A 328 -0.95 6.41 8.14
N GLU A 329 -1.27 7.18 9.18
CA GLU A 329 -1.22 8.65 9.14
C GLU A 329 0.18 9.19 8.83
N LYS A 330 1.24 8.57 9.37
CA LYS A 330 2.63 8.93 9.07
C LYS A 330 2.97 8.69 7.60
N TYR A 331 2.56 7.56 7.01
CA TYR A 331 2.78 7.30 5.58
C TYR A 331 2.01 8.28 4.69
N LEU A 332 0.80 8.69 5.10
CA LEU A 332 0.01 9.68 4.37
C LEU A 332 0.68 11.05 4.28
N GLN A 333 1.62 11.38 5.17
CA GLN A 333 2.42 12.62 5.06
C GLN A 333 3.30 12.67 3.81
N SER A 334 3.43 11.56 3.07
CA SER A 334 4.11 11.55 1.76
C SER A 334 3.25 12.07 0.61
N LEU A 335 1.92 12.20 0.79
CA LEU A 335 1.01 12.63 -0.27
C LEU A 335 1.36 14.02 -0.85
N PRO A 336 1.66 15.06 -0.07
CA PRO A 336 2.07 16.36 -0.61
C PRO A 336 3.31 16.24 -1.50
N ALA A 337 4.32 15.47 -1.10
CA ALA A 337 5.52 15.26 -1.89
C ALA A 337 5.25 14.48 -3.20
N ILE A 338 4.26 13.58 -3.20
CA ILE A 338 3.80 12.89 -4.41
C ILE A 338 3.12 13.89 -5.36
N LEU A 339 2.24 14.75 -4.84
CA LEU A 339 1.54 15.76 -5.63
C LEU A 339 2.46 16.85 -6.17
N LEU A 340 3.46 17.27 -5.39
CA LEU A 340 4.50 18.19 -5.84
C LEU A 340 5.36 17.58 -6.95
N ALA A 341 5.73 16.30 -6.83
CA ALA A 341 6.42 15.59 -7.90
C ALA A 341 5.57 15.57 -9.19
N TYR A 342 4.25 15.33 -9.08
CA TYR A 342 3.35 15.45 -10.22
C TYR A 342 3.39 16.82 -10.88
N ALA A 343 3.19 17.89 -10.10
CA ALA A 343 3.19 19.26 -10.64
C ALA A 343 4.53 19.61 -11.30
N SER A 344 5.66 19.15 -10.73
CA SER A 344 6.99 19.36 -11.29
C SER A 344 7.18 18.61 -12.62
N GLU A 345 6.78 17.33 -12.68
CA GLU A 345 6.88 16.54 -13.91
C GLU A 345 5.95 17.07 -15.01
N GLU A 346 4.74 17.52 -14.64
CA GLU A 346 3.80 18.18 -15.55
C GLU A 346 4.39 19.47 -16.12
N SER A 347 4.90 20.35 -15.26
CA SER A 347 5.57 21.59 -15.69
C SER A 347 6.77 21.32 -16.61
N HIS A 348 7.60 20.33 -16.28
CA HIS A 348 8.74 19.94 -17.10
C HIS A 348 8.30 19.42 -18.48
N PHE A 349 7.28 18.57 -18.52
CA PHE A 349 6.72 18.07 -19.77
C PHE A 349 6.21 19.21 -20.65
N HIS A 350 5.43 20.14 -20.10
CA HIS A 350 4.92 21.27 -20.87
C HIS A 350 6.03 22.16 -21.41
N SER A 351 7.05 22.47 -20.61
CA SER A 351 8.22 23.21 -21.07
C SER A 351 8.87 22.52 -22.28
N LYS A 352 9.10 21.20 -22.21
CA LYS A 352 9.71 20.45 -23.30
C LYS A 352 8.87 20.44 -24.57
N VAL A 353 7.55 20.31 -24.45
CA VAL A 353 6.64 20.34 -25.59
C VAL A 353 6.58 21.74 -26.22
N THR A 354 6.61 22.80 -25.40
CA THR A 354 6.60 24.18 -25.92
C THR A 354 7.90 24.61 -26.58
N ASP A 355 9.03 23.97 -26.25
CA ASP A 355 10.33 24.23 -26.87
C ASP A 355 10.45 23.63 -28.28
N ILE A 356 9.51 22.77 -28.70
CA ILE A 356 9.49 22.19 -30.05
C ILE A 356 9.25 23.32 -31.05
N GLU A 357 10.19 23.50 -31.98
CA GLU A 357 10.30 24.69 -32.83
C GLU A 357 9.02 25.03 -33.60
N TYR A 358 8.38 24.04 -34.22
CA TYR A 358 7.12 24.23 -34.93
C TYR A 358 5.94 24.58 -33.98
N VAL A 359 5.90 23.99 -32.79
CA VAL A 359 4.86 24.28 -31.77
C VAL A 359 5.00 25.71 -31.25
N ARG A 360 6.25 26.12 -31.01
CA ARG A 360 6.63 27.47 -30.61
C ARG A 360 6.28 28.52 -31.66
N SER A 361 6.61 28.24 -32.92
CA SER A 361 6.43 29.17 -34.05
C SER A 361 4.98 29.31 -34.48
N ASN A 362 4.15 28.26 -34.37
CA ASN A 362 2.78 28.25 -34.90
C ASN A 362 1.67 28.33 -33.84
N ARG A 363 2.00 28.65 -32.58
CA ARG A 363 1.03 28.73 -31.46
C ARG A 363 0.13 27.49 -31.35
N TRP A 364 0.65 26.31 -31.69
CA TRP A 364 -0.05 25.01 -31.55
C TRP A 364 -0.35 24.63 -30.08
N LYS A 365 -0.01 25.50 -29.12
CA LYS A 365 -0.37 25.42 -27.69
C LYS A 365 -1.84 25.11 -27.43
N TYR A 366 -2.76 25.47 -28.33
CA TYR A 366 -4.20 25.25 -28.15
C TYR A 366 -4.69 23.83 -28.49
N PHE A 367 -3.90 23.01 -29.20
CA PHE A 367 -4.28 21.62 -29.54
C PHE A 367 -3.83 20.59 -28.48
N ILE A 368 -2.91 20.97 -27.59
CA ILE A 368 -2.46 20.16 -26.46
C ILE A 368 -3.18 20.69 -25.23
N ASN A 369 -4.37 20.16 -24.99
CA ASN A 369 -5.25 20.45 -23.85
C ASN A 369 -4.49 20.93 -22.60
N LEU A 370 -4.69 22.19 -22.21
CA LEU A 370 -4.67 22.61 -20.80
C LEU A 370 -5.39 23.94 -20.57
N SER A 371 -6.35 23.83 -19.66
CA SER A 371 -7.21 24.88 -19.12
C SER A 371 -6.51 25.70 -18.03
N PHE A 372 -5.25 26.09 -18.22
CA PHE A 372 -4.57 27.04 -17.34
C PHE A 372 -3.61 27.93 -18.14
N ALA A 373 -4.19 28.88 -18.84
CA ALA A 373 -3.51 30.11 -19.25
C ALA A 373 -4.55 31.22 -19.30
N ALA A 374 -4.69 31.93 -18.19
CA ALA A 374 -5.06 33.33 -18.19
C ALA A 374 -4.19 34.00 -17.12
N ASP A 375 -3.03 34.46 -17.57
CA ASP A 375 -2.46 35.76 -17.22
C ASP A 375 -2.53 36.17 -15.75
N VAL A 376 -1.50 35.81 -14.99
CA VAL A 376 -1.15 36.48 -13.72
C VAL A 376 -0.23 37.69 -13.96
N GLU A 377 0.23 37.94 -15.20
CA GLU A 377 1.12 39.07 -15.50
C GLU A 377 0.42 40.35 -15.99
N ASP A 378 -0.88 40.34 -16.31
CA ASP A 378 -1.59 41.52 -16.86
C ASP A 378 -2.33 42.40 -15.84
N LEU A 379 -2.21 42.13 -14.53
CA LEU A 379 -2.84 42.97 -13.48
C LEU A 379 -1.91 44.03 -12.87
N ALA A 380 -0.66 44.16 -13.35
CA ALA A 380 0.30 45.13 -12.81
C ALA A 380 0.43 46.44 -13.63
N SER A 381 -0.29 46.61 -14.75
CA SER A 381 -0.13 47.79 -15.62
C SER A 381 -1.40 48.64 -15.82
N VAL A 382 -2.44 48.47 -14.99
CA VAL A 382 -3.58 49.40 -14.96
C VAL A 382 -3.80 49.94 -13.55
N SER A 383 -2.81 50.70 -13.08
CA SER A 383 -3.03 51.76 -12.10
C SER A 383 -2.07 52.91 -12.40
N SER A 384 -2.48 53.76 -13.34
CA SER A 384 -2.07 55.16 -13.45
C SER A 384 -3.33 56.00 -13.46
#